data_AF-A0A953YLC6-F1
#
_entry.id   AF-A0A953YLC6-F1
#
_cell.length_a   1.000
_cell.length_b   1.000
_cell.length_c   1.000
_cell.angle_alpha   90.00
_cell.angle_beta   90.00
_cell.angle_gamma   90.00
#
_symmetry.space_group_name_H-M   'P 1'
#
loop_
_entity.id
_entity.type
_entity.pdbx_description
1 polymer ?
#
loop_
_entity_poly.entity_id
_entity_poly.type
_entity_poly.pdbx_seq_one_letter_code
_entity_poly.pdbx_strand_id
1 'polypeptide(L)'
;LAADGSDPDPDWLDMTLESLSELVTIRRAPGMVAGDDTGAILARAEFNLRSGDLAAAVEEMGALDGQAAEAAAGWMADAQARLAAEAALGQLGQAVLDRLSGISGDEAGQ
;
A
#
# COMPACT_ATOMS: atom_id res chain seq x y z
N LEU A 1 -50.86 9.73 48.59
CA LEU A 1 -50.61 9.23 47.22
C LEU A 1 -49.50 10.10 46.65
N ALA A 2 -48.24 9.73 46.84
CA ALA A 2 -47.47 8.79 46.02
C ALA A 2 -47.11 9.43 44.66
N ALA A 3 -45.89 9.96 44.59
CA ALA A 3 -45.19 10.23 43.35
C ALA A 3 -44.63 8.89 42.86
N ASP A 4 -45.03 8.45 41.67
CA ASP A 4 -44.50 7.25 41.04
C ASP A 4 -43.55 7.69 39.93
N GLY A 5 -42.25 7.48 40.17
CA GLY A 5 -41.23 7.57 39.14
C GLY A 5 -41.31 6.30 38.32
N SER A 6 -41.84 6.41 37.10
CA SER A 6 -41.72 5.33 36.13
C SER A 6 -40.27 5.32 35.65
N ASP A 7 -39.45 4.47 36.27
CA ASP A 7 -38.17 4.07 35.72
C ASP A 7 -38.42 3.47 34.32
N PRO A 8 -37.73 3.93 33.26
CA PRO A 8 -37.94 3.39 31.93
C PRO A 8 -37.52 1.91 31.87
N ASP A 9 -38.45 1.03 31.47
CA ASP A 9 -38.20 -0.40 31.28
C ASP A 9 -37.00 -0.63 30.32
N PRO A 10 -36.07 -1.54 30.67
CA PRO A 10 -34.83 -1.75 29.93
C PRO A 10 -35.04 -2.35 28.52
N ASP A 11 -36.14 -3.05 28.27
CA ASP A 11 -36.34 -3.87 27.06
C ASP A 11 -36.45 -3.07 25.74
N TRP A 12 -37.08 -1.89 25.77
CA TRP A 12 -37.22 -1.05 24.57
C TRP A 12 -35.95 -0.27 24.24
N LEU A 13 -35.18 0.08 25.29
CA LEU A 13 -33.85 0.65 25.17
C LEU A 13 -32.87 -0.41 24.61
N ASP A 14 -32.97 -1.66 25.06
CA ASP A 14 -32.15 -2.76 24.53
C ASP A 14 -32.42 -3.03 23.04
N MET A 15 -33.69 -3.04 22.62
CA MET A 15 -34.02 -3.21 21.18
C MET A 15 -33.47 -2.10 20.28
N THR A 16 -33.43 -0.86 20.77
CA THR A 16 -32.88 0.27 20.02
C THR A 16 -31.35 0.26 20.03
N LEU A 17 -30.73 -0.15 21.13
CA LEU A 17 -29.28 -0.37 21.22
C LEU A 17 -28.80 -1.50 20.31
N GLU A 18 -29.57 -2.60 20.20
CA GLU A 18 -29.30 -3.72 19.28
C GLU A 18 -29.40 -3.27 17.81
N SER A 19 -30.40 -2.46 17.48
CA SER A 19 -30.57 -1.92 16.12
C SER A 19 -29.46 -0.93 15.73
N LEU A 20 -28.94 -0.16 16.70
CA LEU A 20 -27.83 0.76 16.49
C LEU A 20 -26.47 0.03 16.44
N SER A 21 -26.29 -1.05 17.20
CA SER A 21 -25.06 -1.85 17.16
C SER A 21 -24.95 -2.68 15.88
N GLU A 22 -26.07 -3.11 15.29
CA GLU A 22 -26.12 -3.74 13.96
C GLU A 22 -25.68 -2.78 12.84
N LEU A 23 -26.00 -1.49 12.98
CA LEU A 23 -25.57 -0.42 12.06
C LEU A 23 -24.09 0.00 12.27
N VAL A 24 -23.53 -0.26 13.45
CA VAL A 24 -22.11 -0.07 13.75
C VAL A 24 -21.36 -1.33 13.34
N THR A 25 -21.03 -1.43 12.06
CA THR A 25 -19.97 -2.36 11.63
C THR A 25 -18.67 -1.89 12.25
N ILE A 26 -18.21 -2.56 13.31
CA ILE A 26 -16.84 -2.44 13.80
C ILE A 26 -15.95 -2.98 12.68
N ARG A 27 -15.47 -2.11 11.80
CA ARG A 27 -14.26 -2.38 11.04
C ARG A 27 -13.17 -2.54 12.09
N ARG A 28 -12.76 -3.78 12.36
CA ARG A 28 -11.57 -4.04 13.17
C ARG A 28 -10.44 -3.27 12.51
N ALA A 29 -10.02 -2.16 13.14
CA ALA A 29 -8.76 -1.54 12.78
C ALA A 29 -7.70 -2.64 12.97
N PRO A 30 -6.95 -3.02 11.92
CA PRO A 30 -5.74 -3.77 12.17
C PRO A 30 -4.84 -2.84 12.97
N GLY A 31 -4.55 -3.21 14.21
CA GLY A 31 -3.84 -2.32 15.12
C GLY A 31 -3.97 -2.68 16.58
N MET A 32 -3.79 -3.97 16.91
CA MET A 32 -3.14 -4.36 18.16
C MET A 32 -2.69 -5.82 18.14
N VAL A 33 -2.00 -6.20 17.06
CA VAL A 33 -0.94 -7.18 17.14
C VAL A 33 0.34 -6.36 16.95
N ALA A 34 1.34 -6.51 17.79
CA ALA A 34 2.60 -5.81 17.58
C ALA A 34 3.16 -6.18 16.19
N GLY A 35 3.42 -5.21 15.28
CA GLY A 35 4.13 -5.48 14.02
C GLY A 35 3.73 -4.61 12.83
N ASP A 36 4.44 -4.83 11.72
CA ASP A 36 4.25 -4.33 10.36
C ASP A 36 2.81 -4.52 9.82
N ASP A 37 1.85 -3.76 10.32
CA ASP A 37 0.45 -3.88 9.91
C ASP A 37 0.32 -3.66 8.39
N THR A 38 -0.15 -4.70 7.68
CA THR A 38 -0.34 -4.75 6.22
C THR A 38 -0.98 -3.50 5.62
N GLY A 39 -1.93 -2.88 6.33
CA GLY A 39 -2.61 -1.67 5.89
C GLY A 39 -1.70 -0.44 5.83
N ALA A 40 -0.76 -0.30 6.77
CA ALA A 40 0.20 0.79 6.79
C ALA A 40 1.22 0.64 5.64
N ILE A 41 1.70 -0.58 5.41
CA ILE A 41 2.56 -0.91 4.27
C ILE A 41 1.86 -0.58 2.95
N LEU A 42 0.62 -1.04 2.79
CA LEU A 42 -0.13 -0.80 1.56
C LEU A 42 -0.39 0.68 1.31
N ALA A 43 -0.67 1.47 2.35
CA ALA A 43 -0.87 2.91 2.22
C ALA A 43 0.40 3.65 1.77
N ARG A 44 1.59 3.27 2.29
CA ARG A 44 2.87 3.82 1.85
C ARG A 44 3.21 3.39 0.43
N ALA A 45 2.98 2.12 0.10
CA ALA A 45 3.15 1.61 -1.25
C ALA A 45 2.26 2.36 -2.26
N GLU A 46 0.98 2.59 -1.94
CA GLU A 46 0.06 3.33 -2.81
C GLU A 46 0.50 4.79 -2.98
N PHE A 47 0.98 5.42 -1.93
CA PHE A 47 1.56 6.77 -2.01
C PHE A 47 2.75 6.81 -2.97
N ASN A 48 3.68 5.86 -2.87
CA ASN A 48 4.85 5.77 -3.74
C ASN A 48 4.44 5.51 -5.20
N LEU A 49 3.48 4.61 -5.43
CA LEU A 49 2.92 4.36 -6.77
C LEU A 49 2.30 5.61 -7.39
N ARG A 50 1.53 6.39 -6.63
CA ARG A 50 0.93 7.65 -7.12
C ARG A 50 1.97 8.71 -7.46
N SER A 51 3.10 8.71 -6.74
CA SER A 51 4.24 9.58 -7.02
C SER A 51 5.10 9.10 -8.21
N GLY A 52 4.79 7.93 -8.78
CA GLY A 52 5.56 7.31 -9.86
C GLY A 52 6.81 6.57 -9.39
N ASP A 53 6.98 6.39 -8.08
CA ASP A 53 8.11 5.68 -7.49
C ASP A 53 7.76 4.21 -7.26
N LEU A 54 7.88 3.41 -8.33
CA LEU A 54 7.63 1.97 -8.26
C LEU A 54 8.66 1.25 -7.37
N ALA A 55 9.91 1.72 -7.33
CA ALA A 55 10.96 1.09 -6.54
C ALA A 55 10.66 1.19 -5.04
N ALA A 56 10.31 2.38 -4.56
CA ALA A 56 9.92 2.58 -3.17
C ALA A 56 8.62 1.85 -2.81
N ALA A 57 7.69 1.68 -3.76
CA ALA A 57 6.49 0.87 -3.53
C ALA A 57 6.80 -0.63 -3.36
N VAL A 58 7.72 -1.17 -4.17
CA VAL A 58 8.17 -2.57 -4.07
C VAL A 58 8.92 -2.82 -2.77
N GLU A 59 9.74 -1.87 -2.31
CA GLU A 59 10.44 -1.95 -1.03
C GLU A 59 9.46 -2.05 0.15
N GLU A 60 8.47 -1.16 0.20
CA GLU A 60 7.43 -1.19 1.23
C GLU A 60 6.65 -2.50 1.21
N MET A 61 6.22 -2.95 0.04
CA MET A 61 5.47 -4.20 -0.12
C MET A 61 6.29 -5.44 0.21
N GLY A 62 7.63 -5.35 0.21
CA GLY A 62 8.53 -6.40 0.67
C GLY A 62 8.48 -6.65 2.19
N ALA A 63 7.95 -5.70 2.96
CA ALA A 63 7.71 -5.87 4.40
C ALA A 63 6.39 -6.61 4.70
N LEU A 64 5.58 -6.93 3.67
CA LEU A 64 4.40 -7.76 3.85
C LEU A 64 4.80 -9.18 4.25
N ASP A 65 4.01 -9.77 5.15
CA ASP A 65 4.17 -11.17 5.57
C ASP A 65 2.82 -11.91 5.57
N GLY A 66 2.88 -13.25 5.65
CA GLY A 66 1.74 -14.14 5.71
C GLY A 66 0.85 -14.07 4.46
N GLN A 67 -0.47 -14.13 4.67
CA GLN A 67 -1.45 -14.18 3.58
C GLN A 67 -1.41 -12.92 2.69
N ALA A 68 -1.00 -11.77 3.23
CA ALA A 68 -0.86 -10.54 2.47
C ALA A 68 0.32 -10.61 1.47
N ALA A 69 1.45 -11.19 1.90
CA ALA A 69 2.61 -11.42 1.03
C ALA A 69 2.27 -12.41 -0.09
N GLU A 70 1.56 -13.50 0.24
CA GLU A 70 1.12 -14.49 -0.75
C GLU A 70 0.18 -13.87 -1.80
N ALA A 71 -0.78 -13.05 -1.36
CA ALA A 71 -1.69 -12.35 -2.26
C ALA A 71 -0.96 -11.32 -3.14
N ALA A 72 0.06 -10.65 -2.62
CA ALA A 72 0.87 -9.67 -3.34
C ALA A 72 1.94 -10.29 -4.24
N ALA A 73 2.26 -11.58 -4.10
CA ALA A 73 3.40 -12.23 -4.77
C ALA A 73 3.36 -12.10 -6.29
N GLY A 74 2.20 -12.29 -6.92
CA GLY A 74 2.05 -12.12 -8.37
C GLY A 74 2.32 -10.69 -8.82
N TRP A 75 1.76 -9.71 -8.11
CA TRP A 75 2.01 -8.30 -8.38
C TRP A 75 3.47 -7.90 -8.14
N MET A 76 4.10 -8.42 -7.08
CA MET A 76 5.53 -8.18 -6.78
C MET A 76 6.43 -8.69 -7.92
N ALA A 77 6.11 -9.84 -8.51
CA ALA A 77 6.84 -10.37 -9.65
C ALA A 77 6.73 -9.45 -10.87
N ASP A 78 5.52 -8.98 -11.19
CA ASP A 78 5.29 -8.05 -12.30
C ASP A 78 5.99 -6.70 -12.08
N ALA A 79 5.95 -6.19 -10.85
CA ALA A 79 6.58 -4.93 -10.48
C ALA A 79 8.12 -5.01 -10.60
N GLN A 80 8.74 -6.09 -10.15
CA GLN A 80 10.18 -6.32 -10.31
C GLN A 80 10.56 -6.49 -11.78
N ALA A 81 9.75 -7.19 -12.58
CA ALA A 81 9.97 -7.33 -14.01
C ALA A 81 9.91 -5.96 -14.72
N ARG A 82 8.98 -5.09 -14.30
CA ARG A 82 8.90 -3.72 -14.80
C ARG A 82 10.15 -2.91 -14.47
N LEU A 83 10.60 -2.94 -13.21
CA LEU A 83 11.83 -2.24 -12.78
C LEU A 83 13.06 -2.73 -13.56
N ALA A 84 13.17 -4.04 -13.81
CA ALA A 84 14.25 -4.60 -14.61
C ALA A 84 14.22 -4.10 -16.07
N ALA A 85 13.02 -4.00 -16.66
CA ALA A 85 12.85 -3.46 -18.01
C ALA A 85 13.23 -1.96 -18.08
N GLU A 86 12.85 -1.16 -17.08
CA GLU A 86 13.21 0.25 -16.98
C GLU A 86 14.72 0.44 -16.84
N ALA A 87 15.38 -0.38 -16.00
CA ALA A 87 16.83 -0.37 -15.86
C ALA A 87 17.54 -0.73 -17.18
N ALA A 88 17.06 -1.76 -17.90
CA ALA A 88 17.60 -2.16 -19.19
C ALA A 88 17.47 -1.06 -20.25
N LEU A 89 16.33 -0.36 -20.29
CA LEU A 89 16.13 0.80 -21.16
C LEU A 89 17.10 1.94 -20.83
N GLY A 90 17.33 2.21 -19.54
CA GLY A 90 18.31 3.20 -19.10
C GLY A 90 19.74 2.87 -19.55
N GLN A 91 20.16 1.61 -19.42
CA GLN A 91 21.47 1.14 -19.88
C GLN A 91 21.62 1.27 -21.40
N LEU A 92 20.59 0.92 -22.16
CA LEU A 92 20.59 1.09 -23.60
C LEU A 92 20.73 2.57 -23.98
N GLY A 93 20.02 3.47 -23.28
CA GLY A 93 20.14 4.91 -23.48
C GLY A 93 21.56 5.42 -23.25
N GLN A 94 22.22 4.99 -22.17
CA GLN A 94 23.62 5.33 -21.89
C GLN A 94 24.57 4.81 -22.97
N ALA A 95 24.41 3.55 -23.40
CA ALA A 95 25.24 2.96 -24.45
C ALA A 95 25.15 3.73 -25.79
N VAL A 96 23.97 4.27 -26.13
CA VAL A 96 23.79 5.11 -27.31
C VAL A 96 24.49 6.46 -27.15
N LEU A 97 24.38 7.10 -25.98
CA LEU A 97 25.05 8.37 -25.68
C LEU A 97 26.59 8.22 -25.69
N ASP A 98 27.11 7.15 -25.11
CA ASP A 98 28.54 6.82 -25.12
C ASP A 98 29.04 6.63 -26.56
N ARG A 99 28.27 5.94 -27.39
CA ARG A 99 28.61 5.75 -28.80
C ARG A 99 28.65 7.07 -29.58
N LEU A 100 27.68 7.97 -29.37
CA LEU A 100 27.65 9.27 -30.02
C LEU A 100 28.79 10.19 -29.55
N SER A 101 29.10 10.13 -28.25
CA SER A 101 30.21 10.89 -27.66
C SER A 101 31.57 10.39 -28.15
N GLY A 102 31.73 9.07 -28.30
CA GLY A 102 32.93 8.47 -28.89
C GLY A 102 33.16 8.91 -30.35
N ILE A 103 32.09 8.97 -31.16
CA ILE A 103 32.18 9.45 -32.56
C ILE A 103 32.58 10.94 -32.62
N SER A 104 32.07 11.76 -31.70
CA SER A 104 32.38 13.19 -31.66
C SER A 104 33.82 13.48 -31.18
N GLY A 105 34.41 12.58 -30.38
CA GLY A 105 35.78 12.72 -29.88
C GLY A 105 36.87 12.40 -30.92
N ASP A 106 36.56 11.57 -31.92
CA ASP A 106 37.52 11.15 -32.97
C ASP A 106 37.87 12.28 -33.97
N GLU A 107 36.99 13.26 -34.14
CA GLU A 107 37.18 14.40 -35.08
C GLU A 107 38.01 15.55 -34.48
N ALA A 108 38.13 15.66 -33.15
CA ALA A 108 38.87 16.74 -32.48
C ALA A 108 40.36 16.43 -32.24
N GLY A 109 40.80 15.22 -32.58
CA GLY A 109 42.16 14.71 -32.35
C GLY A 109 43.06 14.61 -33.58
N GLN A 110 42.61 15.05 -34.76
CA GLN A 110 43.38 15.06 -36.02
C GLN A 110 43.73 16.48 -36.47
#